data_AF-A0A845LG48-F1
#
_entry.id   AF-A0A845LG48-F1
#
_cell.length_a   1.000
_cell.length_b   1.000
_cell.length_c   1.000
_cell.angle_alpha   90.00
_cell.angle_beta   90.00
_cell.angle_gamma   90.00
#
_symmetry.space_group_name_H-M   'P 1'
#
loop_
_entity.id
_entity.type
_entity.pdbx_description
1 polymer ?
#
loop_
_entity_poly.entity_id
_entity_poly.type
_entity_poly.pdbx_seq_one_letter_code
_entity_poly.pdbx_strand_id
1 'polypeptide(L)'
;MKKRIIALVAVLALSVSVLAGCAPKTEAPAAPATPAATGVGTAPDGSEVAIEKATMKFINDYQAGGYKLVSTEELNKWIGEKKDMIIIDTMPADFYSKNRIPGALNAELPKTGMADATEEQKAAFIKLLGEDKSKTVVVYCGFVGCARSDVGAVIAKEQGFTDVYRVPGGFIAWQEAGYEVEK
;
A
#
# COMPACT_ATOMS: atom_id res chain seq x y z
N MET A 1 0.20 -69.58 -23.70
CA MET A 1 -0.69 -70.77 -23.53
C MET A 1 -1.15 -70.86 -22.08
N LYS A 2 -2.48 -70.84 -21.87
CA LYS A 2 -3.26 -71.71 -20.96
C LYS A 2 -2.71 -71.92 -19.52
N LYS A 3 -3.41 -71.63 -18.43
CA LYS A 3 -4.85 -71.66 -18.13
C LYS A 3 -5.11 -70.94 -16.80
N ARG A 4 -6.29 -70.33 -16.71
CA ARG A 4 -6.94 -69.93 -15.45
C ARG A 4 -7.43 -71.18 -14.72
N ILE A 5 -7.26 -71.25 -13.40
CA ILE A 5 -8.04 -72.12 -12.50
C ILE A 5 -8.52 -71.26 -11.33
N ILE A 6 -9.83 -71.35 -11.09
CA ILE A 6 -10.63 -70.68 -10.05
C ILE A 6 -10.88 -71.72 -8.95
N ALA A 7 -10.72 -71.34 -7.67
CA ALA A 7 -11.44 -71.89 -6.51
C ALA A 7 -11.16 -70.98 -5.29
N LEU A 8 -12.11 -70.16 -4.83
CA LEU A 8 -13.15 -70.41 -3.81
C LEU A 8 -12.68 -70.25 -2.33
N VAL A 9 -13.05 -69.09 -1.78
CA VAL A 9 -13.60 -68.78 -0.44
C VAL A 9 -12.81 -69.18 0.81
N ALA A 10 -12.42 -68.16 1.58
CA ALA A 10 -12.59 -68.13 3.04
C ALA A 10 -12.74 -66.67 3.51
N VAL A 11 -13.92 -66.32 4.01
CA VAL A 11 -14.21 -65.07 4.70
C VAL A 11 -13.55 -65.12 6.07
N LEU A 12 -12.72 -64.13 6.42
CA LEU A 12 -12.36 -63.86 7.80
C LEU A 12 -12.32 -62.34 8.01
N ALA A 13 -13.41 -61.83 8.58
CA ALA A 13 -13.46 -60.48 9.14
C ALA A 13 -12.80 -60.52 10.52
N LEU A 14 -11.85 -59.62 10.80
CA LEU A 14 -11.57 -59.18 12.18
C LEU A 14 -10.84 -57.82 12.19
N SER A 15 -11.63 -56.79 12.55
CA SER A 15 -11.27 -55.59 13.33
C SER A 15 -9.98 -54.83 12.98
N VAL A 16 -10.13 -53.73 12.22
CA VAL A 16 -9.19 -52.60 12.22
C VAL A 16 -9.56 -51.68 13.40
N SER A 17 -8.76 -51.72 14.46
CA SER A 17 -8.83 -50.77 15.57
C SER A 17 -8.04 -49.52 15.18
N VAL A 18 -8.75 -48.44 14.86
CA VAL A 18 -8.17 -47.11 14.65
C VAL A 18 -7.73 -46.56 16.00
N LEU A 19 -6.42 -46.50 16.23
CA LEU A 19 -5.84 -45.75 17.33
C LEU A 19 -5.98 -44.25 17.03
N ALA A 20 -7.03 -43.63 17.57
CA ALA A 20 -7.16 -42.19 17.64
C ALA A 20 -6.11 -41.65 18.63
N GLY A 21 -5.05 -41.05 18.11
CA GLY A 21 -4.09 -40.30 18.91
C GLY A 21 -4.71 -39.00 19.41
N CYS A 22 -4.73 -38.80 20.72
CA CYS A 22 -4.99 -37.49 21.34
C CYS A 22 -3.75 -36.61 21.21
N ALA A 23 -3.79 -35.62 20.33
CA ALA A 23 -2.92 -34.45 20.41
C ALA A 23 -3.70 -33.31 21.08
N PRO A 24 -3.11 -32.55 22.02
CA PRO A 24 -3.77 -31.38 22.57
C PRO A 24 -3.91 -30.33 21.45
N LYS A 25 -5.15 -29.94 21.16
CA LYS A 25 -5.45 -28.77 20.34
C LYS A 25 -4.89 -27.54 21.06
N THR A 26 -3.79 -27.00 20.56
CA THR A 26 -3.42 -25.62 20.88
C THR A 26 -4.48 -24.73 20.23
N GLU A 27 -5.45 -24.26 21.02
CA GLU A 27 -6.38 -23.22 20.57
C GLU A 27 -5.56 -22.00 20.20
N ALA A 28 -5.75 -21.53 18.96
CA ALA A 28 -5.27 -20.22 18.56
C ALA A 28 -5.88 -19.19 19.53
N PRO A 29 -5.10 -18.20 20.03
CA PRO A 29 -5.64 -17.18 20.90
C PRO A 29 -6.83 -16.50 20.21
N ALA A 30 -7.93 -16.38 20.95
CA ALA A 30 -9.13 -15.70 20.47
C ALA A 30 -8.74 -14.31 19.94
N ALA A 31 -9.17 -13.99 18.72
CA ALA A 31 -9.04 -12.65 18.18
C ALA A 31 -9.66 -11.65 19.18
N PRO A 32 -9.00 -10.51 19.47
CA PRO A 32 -9.54 -9.56 20.43
C PRO A 32 -10.92 -9.10 19.95
N ALA A 33 -11.89 -9.11 20.86
CA ALA A 33 -13.23 -8.60 20.60
C ALA A 33 -13.12 -7.12 20.17
N THR A 34 -13.75 -6.77 19.05
CA THR A 34 -13.84 -5.39 18.58
C THR A 34 -14.50 -4.55 19.68
N PRO A 35 -13.88 -3.45 20.16
CA PRO A 35 -14.53 -2.61 21.17
C PRO A 35 -15.79 -1.99 20.57
N ALA A 36 -16.87 -1.93 21.35
CA ALA A 36 -18.07 -1.22 20.93
C ALA A 36 -17.75 0.26 20.69
N ALA A 37 -18.27 0.83 19.60
CA ALA A 37 -18.17 2.25 19.26
C ALA A 37 -18.64 3.13 20.44
N THR A 38 -17.71 3.75 21.16
CA THR A 38 -18.00 4.60 22.32
C THR A 38 -18.32 6.04 21.94
N GLY A 39 -18.17 6.40 20.66
CA GLY A 39 -18.28 7.78 20.17
C GLY A 39 -17.12 8.70 20.59
N VAL A 40 -16.12 8.19 21.32
CA VAL A 40 -14.92 8.92 21.75
C VAL A 40 -13.72 8.34 21.03
N GLY A 41 -12.96 9.16 20.29
CA GLY A 41 -11.77 8.74 19.55
C GLY A 41 -11.63 9.43 18.19
N THR A 42 -10.45 9.28 17.57
CA THR A 42 -10.21 9.64 16.16
C THR A 42 -10.98 8.71 15.22
N ALA A 43 -11.16 7.45 15.62
CA ALA A 43 -11.92 6.42 14.93
C ALA A 43 -13.11 5.95 15.80
N PRO A 44 -14.25 6.66 15.77
CA PRO A 44 -15.47 6.24 16.48
C PRO A 44 -15.97 4.84 16.06
N ASP A 45 -15.55 4.34 14.90
CA ASP A 45 -15.85 3.00 14.37
C ASP A 45 -14.99 1.87 14.98
N GLY A 46 -14.08 2.19 15.90
CA GLY A 46 -13.21 1.22 16.56
C GLY A 46 -11.92 0.89 15.80
N SER A 47 -11.59 1.64 14.73
CA SER A 47 -10.38 1.43 13.92
C SER A 47 -9.09 2.08 14.48
N GLU A 48 -9.07 2.50 15.75
CA GLU A 48 -7.95 3.23 16.38
C GLU A 48 -6.59 2.54 16.20
N VAL A 49 -6.49 1.23 16.41
CA VAL A 49 -5.22 0.48 16.25
C VAL A 49 -4.74 0.50 14.79
N ALA A 50 -5.65 0.53 13.82
CA ALA A 50 -5.29 0.63 12.41
C ALA A 50 -4.76 2.03 12.08
N ILE A 51 -5.38 3.08 12.62
CA ILE A 51 -4.90 4.46 12.50
C ILE A 51 -3.51 4.60 13.13
N GLU A 52 -3.32 4.10 14.34
CA GLU A 52 -2.03 4.12 15.04
C GLU A 52 -0.95 3.42 14.20
N LYS A 53 -1.21 2.21 13.72
CA LYS A 53 -0.26 1.46 12.90
C LYS A 53 0.11 2.18 11.61
N ALA A 54 -0.88 2.74 10.90
CA ALA A 54 -0.64 3.50 9.68
C ALA A 54 0.19 4.77 9.95
N THR A 55 -0.13 5.46 11.05
CA THR A 55 0.56 6.68 11.49
C THR A 55 2.01 6.39 11.87
N MET A 56 2.26 5.36 12.68
CA MET A 56 3.61 4.98 13.09
C MET A 56 4.46 4.56 11.90
N LYS A 57 3.88 3.80 10.96
CA LYS A 57 4.57 3.49 9.70
C LYS A 57 4.92 4.76 8.93
N PHE A 58 3.95 5.66 8.74
CA PHE A 58 4.15 6.90 8.02
C PHE A 58 5.23 7.80 8.64
N ILE A 59 5.25 7.93 9.98
CA ILE A 59 6.26 8.71 10.70
C ILE A 59 7.65 8.12 10.49
N ASN A 60 7.80 6.79 10.58
CA ASN A 60 9.08 6.12 10.36
C ASN A 60 9.59 6.33 8.93
N ASP A 61 8.72 6.15 7.93
CA ASP A 61 9.02 6.42 6.52
C ASP A 61 9.47 7.89 6.34
N TYR A 62 8.71 8.85 6.86
CA TYR A 62 9.00 10.28 6.75
C TYR A 62 10.34 10.68 7.38
N GLN A 63 10.62 10.19 8.59
CA GLN A 63 11.87 10.45 9.30
C GLN A 63 13.09 9.89 8.54
N ALA A 64 12.94 8.73 7.91
CA ALA A 64 14.01 8.11 7.13
C ALA A 64 14.20 8.78 5.75
N GLY A 65 13.12 9.29 5.14
CA GLY A 65 13.11 9.65 3.72
C GLY A 65 13.65 11.04 3.37
N GLY A 66 13.83 11.95 4.34
CA GLY A 66 14.49 13.24 4.11
C GLY A 66 13.77 14.20 3.14
N TYR A 67 12.49 13.95 2.86
CA TYR A 67 11.59 14.81 2.10
C TYR A 67 10.72 15.67 3.04
N LYS A 68 9.89 16.54 2.47
CA LYS A 68 8.94 17.40 3.19
C LYS A 68 7.51 16.84 3.05
N LEU A 69 6.58 17.36 3.84
CA LEU A 69 5.16 17.03 3.72
C LEU A 69 4.37 18.23 3.19
N VAL A 70 3.37 17.94 2.36
CA VAL A 70 2.35 18.91 1.95
C VAL A 70 0.98 18.29 2.22
N SER A 71 0.06 19.06 2.81
CA SER A 71 -1.30 18.57 3.04
C SER A 71 -2.10 18.55 1.74
N THR A 72 -3.20 17.78 1.73
CA THR A 72 -4.15 17.76 0.60
C THR A 72 -4.67 19.17 0.30
N GLU A 73 -4.99 19.94 1.34
CA GLU A 73 -5.48 21.32 1.23
C GLU A 73 -4.42 22.26 0.63
N GLU A 74 -3.18 22.21 1.12
CA GLU A 74 -2.12 23.09 0.63
C GLU A 74 -1.73 22.73 -0.82
N LEU A 75 -1.74 21.44 -1.19
CA LEU A 75 -1.54 21.04 -2.58
C LEU A 75 -2.66 21.58 -3.49
N ASN A 76 -3.92 21.51 -3.04
CA ASN A 76 -5.05 22.06 -3.81
C ASN A 76 -4.91 23.57 -4.01
N LYS A 77 -4.45 24.28 -2.98
CA LYS A 77 -4.10 25.70 -3.10
C LYS A 77 -2.98 25.94 -4.11
N TRP A 78 -1.87 25.18 -4.06
CA TRP A 78 -0.77 25.31 -5.02
C TRP A 78 -1.22 25.07 -6.48
N ILE A 79 -2.13 24.12 -6.70
CA ILE A 79 -2.72 23.87 -8.01
C ILE A 79 -3.56 25.07 -8.46
N GLY A 80 -4.43 25.60 -7.60
CA GLY A 80 -5.24 26.79 -7.90
C GLY A 80 -4.39 28.04 -8.19
N GLU A 81 -3.26 28.19 -7.51
CA GLU A 81 -2.27 29.25 -7.72
C GLU A 81 -1.36 29.01 -8.94
N LYS A 82 -1.48 27.85 -9.59
CA LYS A 82 -0.62 27.42 -10.70
C LYS A 82 0.85 27.48 -10.35
N LYS A 83 1.20 27.10 -9.12
CA LYS A 83 2.58 26.96 -8.68
C LYS A 83 3.30 25.99 -9.64
N ASP A 84 4.50 26.38 -10.06
CA ASP A 84 5.32 25.55 -10.93
C ASP A 84 5.88 24.34 -10.15
N MET A 85 5.45 23.13 -10.52
CA MET A 85 5.78 21.88 -9.82
C MET A 85 5.58 20.66 -10.72
N ILE A 86 6.20 19.54 -10.34
CA ILE A 86 5.94 18.23 -10.92
C ILE A 86 5.12 17.44 -9.90
N ILE A 87 3.94 16.97 -10.29
CA ILE A 87 3.09 16.13 -9.46
C ILE A 87 3.16 14.69 -10.01
N ILE A 88 3.49 13.71 -9.17
CA ILE A 88 3.62 12.31 -9.60
C ILE A 88 2.71 11.40 -8.75
N ASP A 89 1.81 10.71 -9.45
CA ASP A 89 1.01 9.60 -8.95
C ASP A 89 1.81 8.30 -9.05
N THR A 90 2.00 7.66 -7.90
CA THR A 90 2.75 6.39 -7.80
C THR A 90 1.87 5.14 -7.79
N MET A 91 0.55 5.29 -7.95
CA MET A 91 -0.41 4.20 -8.03
C MET A 91 -0.37 3.48 -9.40
N PRO A 92 -0.96 2.28 -9.51
CA PRO A 92 -1.04 1.58 -10.79
C PRO A 92 -1.77 2.39 -11.86
N ALA A 93 -1.33 2.25 -13.11
CA ALA A 93 -1.84 3.02 -14.26
C ALA A 93 -3.37 2.91 -14.45
N ASP A 94 -3.95 1.75 -14.12
CA ASP A 94 -5.40 1.50 -14.18
C ASP A 94 -6.21 2.34 -13.18
N PHE A 95 -5.60 2.77 -12.07
CA PHE A 95 -6.22 3.70 -11.12
C PHE A 95 -6.07 5.14 -11.61
N TYR A 96 -4.85 5.53 -11.99
CA TYR A 96 -4.53 6.87 -12.49
C TYR A 96 -5.34 7.28 -13.73
N SER A 97 -5.55 6.34 -14.66
CA SER A 97 -6.30 6.58 -15.91
C SER A 97 -7.80 6.77 -15.71
N LYS A 98 -8.32 6.47 -14.52
CA LYS A 98 -9.74 6.69 -14.19
C LYS A 98 -9.92 8.01 -13.48
N ASN A 99 -9.02 8.30 -12.54
CA ASN A 99 -9.07 9.48 -11.70
C ASN A 99 -7.67 9.80 -11.16
N ARG A 100 -7.27 11.07 -11.22
CA ARG A 100 -5.99 11.57 -10.71
C ARG A 100 -6.11 13.01 -10.22
N ILE A 101 -5.14 13.44 -9.42
CA ILE A 101 -4.97 14.86 -9.08
C ILE A 101 -4.66 15.63 -10.38
N PRO A 102 -5.27 16.80 -10.64
CA PRO A 102 -5.06 17.55 -11.88
C PRO A 102 -3.58 17.83 -12.16
N GLY A 103 -3.15 17.58 -13.40
CA GLY A 103 -1.77 17.76 -13.85
C GLY A 103 -0.76 16.74 -13.33
N ALA A 104 -1.20 15.70 -12.61
CA ALA A 104 -0.32 14.61 -12.18
C ALA A 104 0.17 13.77 -13.37
N LEU A 105 1.41 13.30 -13.28
CA LEU A 105 2.00 12.29 -14.15
C LEU A 105 1.98 10.92 -13.44
N ASN A 106 2.03 9.79 -14.17
CA ASN A 106 2.02 8.46 -13.54
C ASN A 106 3.39 7.76 -13.64
N ALA A 107 3.86 7.23 -12.52
CA ALA A 107 4.97 6.28 -12.45
C ALA A 107 4.73 5.27 -11.32
N GLU A 108 4.27 4.07 -11.66
CA GLU A 108 3.97 3.04 -10.68
C GLU A 108 5.22 2.59 -9.90
N LEU A 109 5.12 2.62 -8.56
CA LEU A 109 6.15 2.16 -7.63
C LEU A 109 5.58 1.11 -6.67
N PRO A 110 6.36 0.21 -6.06
CA PRO A 110 5.86 -0.86 -5.19
C PRO A 110 5.27 -0.35 -3.86
N LYS A 111 4.24 -1.05 -3.35
CA LYS A 111 3.58 -0.72 -2.07
C LYS A 111 4.31 -1.25 -0.85
N THR A 112 5.31 -2.09 -1.07
CA THR A 112 6.05 -2.84 -0.06
C THR A 112 7.34 -2.14 0.36
N GLY A 113 7.85 -1.20 -0.44
CA GLY A 113 9.01 -0.35 -0.12
C GLY A 113 10.09 -0.36 -1.19
N MET A 114 11.19 0.37 -0.94
CA MET A 114 12.27 0.59 -1.91
C MET A 114 12.93 -0.71 -2.40
N ALA A 115 13.03 -1.72 -1.53
CA ALA A 115 13.70 -2.98 -1.86
C ALA A 115 13.05 -3.74 -3.03
N ASP A 116 11.75 -3.53 -3.25
CA ASP A 116 10.99 -4.19 -4.31
C ASP A 116 10.84 -3.31 -5.57
N ALA A 117 11.47 -2.12 -5.59
CA ALA A 117 11.38 -1.23 -6.74
C ALA A 117 12.31 -1.74 -7.84
N THR A 118 11.74 -2.11 -8.99
CA THR A 118 12.54 -2.55 -10.13
C THR A 118 13.30 -1.39 -10.75
N GLU A 119 14.40 -1.69 -11.45
CA GLU A 119 15.16 -0.68 -12.17
C GLU A 119 14.33 0.02 -13.25
N GLU A 120 13.38 -0.69 -13.87
CA GLU A 120 12.44 -0.10 -14.84
C GLU A 120 11.50 0.91 -14.17
N GLN A 121 10.94 0.56 -13.01
CA GLN A 121 10.07 1.46 -12.24
C GLN A 121 10.84 2.71 -11.79
N LYS A 122 12.06 2.54 -11.27
CA LYS A 122 12.92 3.65 -10.89
C LYS A 122 13.25 4.54 -12.09
N ALA A 123 13.65 3.95 -13.21
CA ALA A 123 14.00 4.71 -14.42
C ALA A 123 12.79 5.48 -14.97
N ALA A 124 11.60 4.88 -14.99
CA ALA A 124 10.37 5.54 -15.40
C ALA A 124 10.05 6.74 -14.51
N PHE A 125 10.15 6.58 -13.18
CA PHE A 125 9.95 7.66 -12.22
C PHE A 125 10.98 8.79 -12.41
N ILE A 126 12.27 8.44 -12.49
CA ILE A 126 13.38 9.40 -12.66
C ILE A 126 13.23 10.21 -13.95
N LYS A 127 12.76 9.59 -15.03
CA LYS A 127 12.51 10.28 -16.30
C LYS A 127 11.48 11.41 -16.15
N LEU A 128 10.46 11.24 -15.31
CA LEU A 128 9.44 12.28 -15.07
C LEU A 128 9.96 13.47 -14.27
N LEU A 129 10.99 13.27 -13.45
CA LEU A 129 11.58 14.33 -12.63
C LEU A 129 12.29 15.40 -13.48
N GLY A 130 12.80 15.02 -14.65
CA GLY A 130 13.63 15.90 -15.47
C GLY A 130 14.99 16.21 -14.85
N GLU A 131 15.63 17.27 -15.35
CA GLU A 131 17.03 17.59 -15.02
C GLU A 131 17.18 18.71 -13.97
N ASP A 132 16.16 19.58 -13.83
CA ASP A 132 16.20 20.72 -12.91
C ASP A 132 15.97 20.29 -11.45
N LYS A 133 17.07 20.15 -10.70
CA LYS A 133 17.07 19.72 -9.29
C LYS A 133 16.46 20.71 -8.31
N SER A 134 16.16 21.93 -8.77
CA SER A 134 15.49 22.97 -7.99
C SER A 134 13.96 22.92 -8.10
N LYS A 135 13.44 22.15 -9.06
CA LYS A 135 12.00 22.00 -9.28
C LYS A 135 11.31 21.43 -8.05
N THR A 136 10.17 22.00 -7.67
CA THR A 136 9.30 21.42 -6.64
C THR A 136 8.72 20.11 -7.18
N VAL A 137 8.93 19.01 -6.47
CA VAL A 137 8.39 17.69 -6.78
C VAL A 137 7.40 17.30 -5.69
N VAL A 138 6.19 16.94 -6.09
CA VAL A 138 5.13 16.46 -5.20
C VAL A 138 4.77 15.02 -5.58
N VAL A 139 4.87 14.10 -4.63
CA VAL A 139 4.63 12.68 -4.86
C VAL A 139 3.45 12.21 -4.00
N TYR A 140 2.52 11.48 -4.60
CA TYR A 140 1.38 10.92 -3.88
C TYR A 140 1.09 9.46 -4.25
N CYS A 141 0.36 8.79 -3.36
CA CYS A 141 -0.23 7.46 -3.53
C CYS A 141 -1.70 7.54 -3.10
N GLY A 142 -2.38 6.44 -2.80
CA GLY A 142 -3.78 6.44 -2.39
C GLY A 142 -4.06 6.96 -0.98
N PHE A 143 -3.21 6.67 0.01
CA PHE A 143 -3.56 6.85 1.44
C PHE A 143 -2.33 6.85 2.35
N VAL A 144 -2.51 7.25 3.62
CA VAL A 144 -1.45 7.45 4.64
C VAL A 144 -0.51 6.25 4.80
N GLY A 145 -1.06 5.05 4.94
CA GLY A 145 -0.28 3.82 5.08
C GLY A 145 0.41 3.32 3.80
N CYS A 146 0.20 3.95 2.64
CA CYS A 146 0.79 3.52 1.38
C CYS A 146 2.27 3.90 1.29
N ALA A 147 3.15 2.93 0.98
CA ALA A 147 4.58 3.17 0.82
C ALA A 147 5.00 3.71 -0.57
N ARG A 148 4.15 3.64 -1.61
CA ARG A 148 4.57 3.97 -2.99
C ARG A 148 5.10 5.40 -3.13
N SER A 149 4.45 6.35 -2.47
CA SER A 149 4.87 7.75 -2.48
C SER A 149 6.13 8.01 -1.65
N ASP A 150 6.38 7.19 -0.63
CA ASP A 150 7.65 7.21 0.10
C ASP A 150 8.80 6.81 -0.82
N VAL A 151 8.66 5.68 -1.52
CA VAL A 151 9.64 5.20 -2.51
C VAL A 151 9.96 6.28 -3.54
N GLY A 152 8.93 6.91 -4.11
CA GLY A 152 9.14 7.97 -5.11
C GLY A 152 9.82 9.21 -4.54
N ALA A 153 9.41 9.65 -3.36
CA ALA A 153 10.03 10.81 -2.71
C ALA A 153 11.51 10.54 -2.39
N VAL A 154 11.85 9.34 -1.89
CA VAL A 154 13.23 8.95 -1.63
C VAL A 154 14.04 8.88 -2.93
N ILE A 155 13.52 8.27 -4.00
CA ILE A 155 14.20 8.27 -5.32
C ILE A 155 14.50 9.71 -5.75
N ALA A 156 13.53 10.63 -5.66
CA ALA A 156 13.75 12.03 -6.02
C ALA A 156 14.86 12.70 -5.19
N LYS A 157 14.89 12.44 -3.87
CA LYS A 157 15.97 12.90 -2.98
C LYS A 157 17.33 12.33 -3.37
N GLU A 158 17.41 11.03 -3.68
CA GLU A 158 18.63 10.36 -4.14
C GLU A 158 19.12 10.90 -5.50
N GLN A 159 18.19 11.34 -6.37
CA GLN A 159 18.52 12.03 -7.62
C GLN A 159 18.92 13.50 -7.45
N GLY A 160 19.05 13.97 -6.21
CA GLY A 160 19.54 15.31 -5.89
C GLY A 160 18.48 16.41 -5.84
N PHE A 161 17.18 16.08 -5.95
CA PHE A 161 16.13 17.09 -5.81
C PHE A 161 16.07 17.62 -4.39
N THR A 162 16.01 18.95 -4.28
CA THR A 162 16.08 19.64 -2.99
C THR A 162 14.70 19.93 -2.41
N ASP A 163 13.70 20.11 -3.27
CA ASP A 163 12.35 20.51 -2.90
C ASP A 163 11.31 19.42 -3.19
N VAL A 164 11.38 18.34 -2.42
CA VAL A 164 10.53 17.14 -2.58
C VAL A 164 9.50 17.06 -1.47
N TYR A 165 8.24 16.88 -1.84
CA TYR A 165 7.09 16.77 -0.95
C TYR A 165 6.34 15.45 -1.15
N ARG A 166 5.92 14.83 -0.05
CA ARG A 166 4.96 13.72 -0.05
C ARG A 166 3.59 14.22 0.41
N VAL A 167 2.53 13.76 -0.25
CA VAL A 167 1.14 14.00 0.17
C VAL A 167 0.66 12.82 1.03
N PRO A 168 0.50 12.98 2.36
CA PRO A 168 0.19 11.85 3.24
C PRO A 168 -1.19 11.24 2.97
N GLY A 169 -2.21 12.09 2.84
CA GLY A 169 -3.60 11.64 2.63
C GLY A 169 -3.83 10.96 1.28
N GLY A 170 -2.96 11.22 0.31
CA GLY A 170 -3.04 10.63 -1.01
C GLY A 170 -4.32 10.97 -1.77
N PHE A 171 -4.62 10.17 -2.79
CA PHE A 171 -5.79 10.38 -3.64
C PHE A 171 -7.12 10.17 -2.91
N ILE A 172 -7.18 9.29 -1.90
CA ILE A 172 -8.42 9.06 -1.15
C ILE A 172 -8.81 10.31 -0.36
N ALA A 173 -7.87 10.93 0.37
CA ALA A 173 -8.15 12.20 1.07
C ALA A 173 -8.48 13.33 0.08
N TRP A 174 -7.89 13.31 -1.11
CA TRP A 174 -8.22 14.26 -2.19
C TRP A 174 -9.68 14.15 -2.63
N GLN A 175 -10.17 12.92 -2.82
CA GLN A 175 -11.57 12.67 -3.16
C GLN A 175 -12.52 13.02 -2.02
N GLU A 176 -12.18 12.66 -0.78
CA GLU A 176 -12.97 12.98 0.42
C GLU A 176 -13.11 14.49 0.62
N ALA A 177 -12.08 15.26 0.29
CA ALA A 177 -12.11 16.72 0.34
C ALA A 177 -12.97 17.37 -0.76
N GLY A 178 -13.44 16.59 -1.75
CA GLY A 178 -14.28 17.08 -2.84
C GLY A 178 -13.54 17.98 -3.84
N TYR A 179 -12.21 17.84 -3.93
CA TYR A 179 -11.39 18.62 -4.87
C TYR A 179 -11.52 18.12 -6.31
N GLU A 180 -11.12 18.96 -7.26
CA GLU A 180 -11.21 18.65 -8.68
C GLU A 180 -10.38 17.40 -9.02
N VAL A 181 -10.93 16.53 -9.87
CA VAL A 181 -10.30 15.28 -10.28
C VAL A 181 -10.21 15.26 -11.81
N GLU A 182 -9.02 14.99 -12.32
CA GLU A 182 -8.79 14.78 -13.74
C GLU A 182 -9.01 13.30 -14.10
N LYS A 183 -9.53 13.03 -15.29
CA LYS A 183 -9.83 11.69 -15.80
C LYS A 183 -8.93 11.35 -16.99
#